data_AF-A0A0Q7FKG2-F1
#
_entry.id   AF-A0A0Q7FKG2-F1
#
_cell.length_a   1.000
_cell.length_b   1.000
_cell.length_c   1.000
_cell.angle_alpha   90.00
_cell.angle_beta   90.00
_cell.angle_gamma   90.00
#
_symmetry.space_group_name_H-M   'P 1'
#
loop_
_entity.id
_entity.type
_entity.pdbx_description
1 polymer ?
#
loop_
_entity_poly.entity_id
_entity_poly.type
_entity_poly.pdbx_seq_one_letter_code
_entity_poly.pdbx_strand_id
1 'polypeptide(L)'
;MTGQEYLIKMDQLLDMTKAAFAEFAATTEAAINAARPQVLAVDEDAADAAALQLDTALLRAVPMVVAPAHCEFLPLQENGHRLVLAADGVYLEARRPWLHLLHRLTAIPNVHVPYGAVQPKVELAFGPLGGAMPQLQEFAHRARGVAPVEAAASVIWNSASNAWRIAYPETIGQASTAHIQFKQVELAEDEHLVIDLHSHGHGPAFFSATDDADDAGSVKIAGVYGMLDQDEPTVTFRLCVLGLTIPLSVPAARIYA
;
A
#
# COMPACT_ATOMS: atom_id res chain seq x y z
N MET A 1 61.27 3.84 25.58
CA MET A 1 60.18 4.25 24.69
C MET A 1 59.34 5.26 25.45
N THR A 2 59.21 6.49 24.96
CA THR A 2 58.50 7.56 25.67
C THR A 2 56.98 7.40 25.53
N GLY A 3 56.19 8.01 26.41
CA GLY A 3 54.72 7.93 26.33
C GLY A 3 54.16 8.44 24.99
N GLN A 4 54.86 9.39 24.37
CA GLN A 4 54.53 9.95 23.05
C GLN A 4 54.79 8.96 21.91
N GLU A 5 55.87 8.17 21.98
CA GLU A 5 56.13 7.07 21.02
C GLU A 5 55.10 5.94 21.13
N TYR A 6 54.55 5.70 22.33
CA TYR A 6 53.50 4.70 22.54
C TYR A 6 52.18 5.13 21.90
N LEU A 7 51.79 6.40 22.06
CA LEU A 7 50.59 6.96 21.43
C LEU A 7 50.67 6.94 19.91
N ILE A 8 51.80 7.34 19.32
CA ILE A 8 52.01 7.29 17.86
C ILE A 8 51.88 5.86 17.32
N LYS A 9 52.44 4.86 18.02
CA LYS A 9 52.30 3.45 17.62
C LYS A 9 50.86 2.94 17.76
N MET A 10 50.15 3.40 18.78
CA MET A 10 48.74 3.02 18.98
C MET A 10 47.85 3.58 17.87
N ASP A 11 48.05 4.83 17.47
CA ASP A 11 47.31 5.46 16.36
C ASP A 11 47.61 4.75 15.03
N GLN A 12 48.88 4.42 14.77
CA GLN A 12 49.27 3.64 13.59
C GLN A 12 48.59 2.27 13.55
N LEU A 13 48.53 1.57 14.68
CA LEU A 13 47.83 0.28 14.79
C LEU A 13 46.31 0.45 14.56
N LEU A 14 45.72 1.52 15.09
CA LEU A 14 44.30 1.82 14.91
C LEU A 14 43.97 2.08 13.44
N ASP A 15 44.80 2.86 12.75
CA ASP A 15 44.62 3.18 11.33
C ASP A 15 44.84 1.95 10.44
N MET A 16 45.85 1.13 10.72
CA MET A 16 46.02 -0.16 10.06
C MET A 16 44.81 -1.09 10.25
N THR A 17 44.24 -1.11 11.45
CA THR A 17 43.06 -1.93 11.75
C THR A 17 41.82 -1.43 11.00
N LYS A 18 41.61 -0.11 10.94
CA LYS A 18 40.52 0.51 10.17
C LYS A 18 40.65 0.20 8.67
N ALA A 19 41.86 0.33 8.12
CA ALA A 19 42.13 0.05 6.71
C ALA A 19 41.87 -1.42 6.38
N ALA A 20 42.40 -2.34 7.19
CA ALA A 20 42.16 -3.78 7.02
C ALA A 20 40.68 -4.15 7.13
N PHE A 21 39.94 -3.53 8.06
CA PHE A 21 38.50 -3.74 8.18
C PHE A 21 37.73 -3.22 6.96
N ALA A 22 38.08 -2.03 6.45
CA ALA A 22 37.47 -1.47 5.24
C ALA A 22 37.72 -2.35 4.01
N GLU A 23 38.96 -2.83 3.84
CA GLU A 23 39.33 -3.76 2.76
C GLU A 23 38.60 -5.10 2.88
N PHE A 24 38.51 -5.65 4.09
CA PHE A 24 37.74 -6.86 4.35
C PHE A 24 36.25 -6.66 4.02
N ALA A 25 35.65 -5.55 4.44
CA ALA A 25 34.26 -5.22 4.16
C ALA A 25 34.01 -5.11 2.65
N ALA A 26 34.84 -4.36 1.93
CA ALA A 26 34.73 -4.18 0.48
C ALA A 26 34.91 -5.52 -0.28
N THR A 27 35.89 -6.32 0.10
CA THR A 27 36.14 -7.63 -0.52
C THR A 27 34.99 -8.61 -0.25
N THR A 28 34.45 -8.58 0.97
CA THR A 28 33.30 -9.41 1.35
C THR A 28 32.04 -8.99 0.58
N GLU A 29 31.79 -7.69 0.46
CA GLU A 29 30.67 -7.16 -0.31
C GLU A 29 30.77 -7.54 -1.79
N ALA A 30 31.96 -7.39 -2.40
CA ALA A 30 32.22 -7.81 -3.78
C ALA A 30 32.00 -9.32 -3.97
N ALA A 31 32.51 -10.16 -3.06
CA ALA A 31 32.34 -11.61 -3.12
C ALA A 31 30.86 -12.02 -2.94
N ILE A 32 30.13 -11.34 -2.06
CA ILE A 32 28.69 -11.56 -1.85
C ILE A 32 27.90 -11.17 -3.10
N ASN A 33 28.21 -10.02 -3.72
CA ASN A 33 27.52 -9.57 -4.93
C ASN A 33 27.79 -10.52 -6.10
N ALA A 34 29.04 -10.96 -6.29
CA ALA A 34 29.40 -11.94 -7.31
C ALA A 34 28.71 -13.31 -7.11
N ALA A 35 28.42 -13.70 -5.86
CA ALA A 35 27.75 -14.94 -5.54
C ALA A 35 26.21 -14.83 -5.53
N ARG A 36 25.65 -13.62 -5.58
CA ARG A 36 24.21 -13.41 -5.58
C ARG A 36 23.67 -13.58 -7.00
N PRO A 37 22.52 -14.27 -7.17
CA PRO A 37 21.82 -14.23 -8.44
C PRO A 37 21.46 -12.79 -8.78
N GLN A 38 21.74 -12.37 -10.01
CA GLN A 38 21.37 -11.05 -10.51
C GLN A 38 19.85 -10.88 -10.39
N VAL A 39 19.44 -9.89 -9.60
CA VAL A 39 18.02 -9.53 -9.45
C VAL A 39 17.61 -8.53 -10.52
N LEU A 40 18.52 -7.60 -10.87
CA LEU A 40 18.40 -6.75 -12.05
C LEU A 40 19.10 -7.44 -13.23
N ALA A 41 18.39 -7.61 -14.34
CA ALA A 41 18.95 -8.19 -15.56
C ALA A 41 19.76 -7.14 -16.33
N VAL A 42 20.86 -6.70 -15.75
CA VAL A 42 21.74 -5.65 -16.28
C VAL A 42 23.21 -6.05 -16.15
N ASP A 43 24.03 -5.61 -17.10
CA ASP A 43 25.48 -5.64 -16.94
C ASP A 43 25.88 -4.46 -16.04
N GLU A 44 26.12 -4.74 -14.76
CA GLU A 44 26.43 -3.72 -13.76
C GLU A 44 27.74 -2.97 -14.05
N ASP A 45 28.70 -3.62 -14.72
CA ASP A 45 29.99 -3.01 -15.07
C ASP A 45 29.87 -2.04 -16.25
N ALA A 46 28.88 -2.25 -17.11
CA ALA A 46 28.60 -1.41 -18.27
C ALA A 46 27.51 -0.35 -18.04
N ALA A 47 26.73 -0.47 -16.96
CA ALA A 47 25.61 0.41 -16.66
C ALA A 47 26.04 1.81 -16.21
N ASP A 48 25.23 2.82 -16.53
CA ASP A 48 25.36 4.13 -15.90
C ASP A 48 25.06 4.02 -14.39
N ALA A 49 25.96 4.54 -13.56
CA ALA A 49 25.88 4.38 -12.11
C ALA A 49 24.63 5.06 -11.50
N ALA A 50 24.19 6.19 -12.06
CA ALA A 50 23.02 6.90 -11.54
C ALA A 50 21.72 6.18 -11.92
N ALA A 51 21.63 5.66 -13.16
CA ALA A 51 20.52 4.83 -13.60
C ALA A 51 20.42 3.54 -12.76
N LEU A 52 21.56 2.85 -12.54
CA LEU A 52 21.60 1.63 -11.72
C LEU A 52 21.17 1.90 -10.27
N GLN A 53 21.56 3.05 -9.71
CA GLN A 53 21.12 3.46 -8.37
C GLN A 53 19.60 3.67 -8.32
N LEU A 54 19.00 4.25 -9.35
CA LEU A 54 17.56 4.45 -9.44
C LEU A 54 16.82 3.12 -9.55
N ASP A 55 17.27 2.22 -10.42
CA ASP A 55 16.68 0.87 -10.56
C ASP A 55 16.80 0.06 -9.26
N THR A 56 17.92 0.20 -8.56
CA THR A 56 18.11 -0.40 -7.23
C THR A 56 17.12 0.17 -6.21
N ALA A 57 16.85 1.48 -6.26
CA ALA A 57 15.85 2.10 -5.39
C ALA A 57 14.44 1.59 -5.71
N LEU A 58 14.09 1.39 -6.99
CA LEU A 58 12.81 0.81 -7.40
C LEU A 58 12.65 -0.63 -6.90
N LEU A 59 13.68 -1.46 -7.04
CA LEU A 59 13.68 -2.83 -6.53
C LEU A 59 13.51 -2.90 -5.00
N ARG A 60 14.08 -1.93 -4.27
CA ARG A 60 13.90 -1.82 -2.81
C ARG A 60 12.50 -1.34 -2.43
N ALA A 61 11.92 -0.45 -3.24
CA ALA A 61 10.57 0.09 -3.01
C ALA A 61 9.50 -1.00 -3.24
N VAL A 62 9.68 -1.86 -4.25
CA VAL A 62 8.77 -2.97 -4.54
C VAL A 62 9.57 -4.27 -4.72
N PRO A 63 9.94 -4.94 -3.61
CA PRO A 63 10.69 -6.19 -3.69
C PRO A 63 9.92 -7.26 -4.44
N MET A 64 10.64 -8.13 -5.17
CA MET A 64 10.10 -9.39 -5.66
C MET A 64 10.70 -10.54 -4.86
N VAL A 65 9.84 -11.43 -4.36
CA VAL A 65 10.24 -12.65 -3.64
C VAL A 65 9.59 -13.86 -4.29
N VAL A 66 10.10 -15.05 -3.97
CA VAL A 66 9.55 -16.32 -4.43
C VAL A 66 8.93 -17.08 -3.26
N ALA A 67 7.83 -17.78 -3.50
CA ALA A 67 7.22 -18.63 -2.48
C ALA A 67 8.09 -19.87 -2.23
N PRO A 68 8.39 -20.23 -0.97
CA PRO A 68 9.19 -21.41 -0.68
C PRO A 68 8.40 -22.70 -0.93
N ALA A 69 9.03 -23.68 -1.59
CA ALA A 69 8.41 -24.98 -1.87
C ALA A 69 8.49 -25.99 -0.72
N HIS A 70 9.42 -25.79 0.22
CA HIS A 70 9.77 -26.80 1.24
C HIS A 70 9.72 -26.27 2.68
N CYS A 71 9.44 -24.99 2.86
CA CYS A 71 9.25 -24.38 4.17
C CYS A 71 8.03 -23.46 4.15
N GLU A 72 7.63 -22.98 5.33
CA GLU A 72 6.48 -22.09 5.46
C GLU A 72 6.73 -20.76 4.75
N PHE A 73 5.73 -20.29 4.01
CA PHE A 73 5.73 -18.95 3.44
C PHE A 73 5.64 -17.92 4.58
N LEU A 74 6.67 -17.09 4.73
CA LEU A 74 6.68 -16.01 5.69
C LEU A 74 5.94 -14.78 5.11
N PRO A 75 4.75 -14.41 5.65
CA PRO A 75 4.02 -13.26 5.17
C PRO A 75 4.75 -11.95 5.48
N LEU A 76 4.45 -10.90 4.72
CA LEU A 76 4.96 -9.56 4.97
C LEU A 76 4.53 -9.11 6.37
N GLN A 77 5.50 -8.78 7.23
CA GLN A 77 5.26 -8.40 8.63
C GLN A 77 5.09 -6.88 8.80
N GLU A 78 5.85 -6.10 8.03
CA GLU A 78 5.86 -4.64 8.10
C GLU A 78 4.93 -4.02 7.07
N ASN A 79 4.58 -2.75 7.30
CA ASN A 79 3.84 -1.97 6.30
C ASN A 79 4.65 -1.87 5.00
N GLY A 80 4.01 -2.19 3.89
CA GLY A 80 4.67 -2.20 2.60
C GLY A 80 3.89 -3.00 1.57
N HIS A 81 4.57 -3.35 0.49
CA HIS A 81 4.05 -4.24 -0.53
C HIS A 81 5.21 -4.89 -1.29
N ARG A 82 4.94 -6.05 -1.88
CA ARG A 82 5.92 -6.80 -2.68
C ARG A 82 5.21 -7.67 -3.72
N LEU A 83 5.94 -8.07 -4.74
CA LEU A 83 5.52 -9.12 -5.65
C LEU A 83 5.99 -10.47 -5.12
N VAL A 84 5.13 -11.48 -5.23
CA VAL A 84 5.43 -12.87 -4.86
C VAL A 84 5.22 -13.76 -6.08
N LEU A 85 6.29 -14.38 -6.55
CA LEU A 85 6.22 -15.43 -7.57
C LEU A 85 6.00 -16.78 -6.89
N ALA A 86 4.85 -17.39 -7.15
CA ALA A 86 4.46 -18.70 -6.62
C ALA A 86 4.38 -19.75 -7.73
N ALA A 87 4.13 -21.00 -7.35
CA ALA A 87 4.01 -22.15 -8.25
C ALA A 87 3.04 -21.92 -9.41
N ASP A 88 1.98 -21.14 -9.18
CA ASP A 88 0.89 -20.96 -10.13
C ASP A 88 0.80 -19.55 -10.71
N GLY A 89 1.50 -18.56 -10.18
CA GLY A 89 1.31 -17.18 -10.63
C GLY A 89 2.14 -16.13 -9.91
N VAL A 90 1.92 -14.88 -10.34
CA VAL A 90 2.45 -13.70 -9.67
C VAL A 90 1.36 -13.11 -8.80
N TYR A 91 1.73 -12.78 -7.56
CA TYR A 91 0.85 -12.22 -6.55
C TYR A 91 1.35 -10.85 -6.10
N LEU A 92 0.41 -9.98 -5.76
CA LEU A 92 0.67 -8.76 -5.00
C LEU A 92 0.39 -9.05 -3.53
N GLU A 93 1.41 -8.89 -2.68
CA GLU A 93 1.23 -8.86 -1.23
C GLU A 93 1.30 -7.40 -0.76
N ALA A 94 0.29 -6.94 -0.02
CA ALA A 94 0.27 -5.60 0.54
C ALA A 94 -0.10 -5.66 2.02
N ARG A 95 0.60 -4.87 2.84
CA ARG A 95 0.34 -4.72 4.27
C ARG A 95 0.20 -3.27 4.66
N ARG A 96 -0.88 -2.97 5.38
CA ARG A 96 -1.14 -1.73 6.11
C ARG A 96 -1.57 -2.11 7.54
N PRO A 97 -1.60 -1.17 8.50
CA PRO A 97 -2.03 -1.49 9.86
C PRO A 97 -3.42 -2.14 9.95
N TRP A 98 -4.28 -1.87 8.97
CA TRP A 98 -5.63 -2.42 8.89
C TRP A 98 -5.82 -3.52 7.83
N LEU A 99 -4.85 -3.79 6.95
CA LEU A 99 -4.99 -4.70 5.79
C LEU A 99 -3.80 -5.64 5.66
N HIS A 100 -4.06 -6.93 5.47
CA HIS A 100 -3.11 -7.87 4.87
C HIS A 100 -3.75 -8.54 3.64
N LEU A 101 -3.24 -8.17 2.47
CA LEU A 101 -3.68 -8.69 1.18
C LEU A 101 -2.60 -9.60 0.59
N LEU A 102 -3.01 -10.73 0.02
CA LEU A 102 -2.26 -11.50 -0.96
C LEU A 102 -3.21 -11.81 -2.12
N HIS A 103 -2.99 -11.18 -3.28
CA HIS A 103 -3.90 -11.27 -4.43
C HIS A 103 -3.16 -11.77 -5.67
N ARG A 104 -3.70 -12.76 -6.38
CA ARG A 104 -3.09 -13.25 -7.62
C ARG A 104 -3.35 -12.26 -8.75
N LEU A 105 -2.29 -11.67 -9.30
CA LEU A 105 -2.37 -10.74 -10.42
C LEU A 105 -2.53 -11.50 -11.75
N THR A 106 -1.77 -12.58 -11.91
CA THR A 106 -1.80 -13.36 -13.15
C THR A 106 -1.40 -14.82 -12.91
N ALA A 107 -1.91 -15.70 -13.75
CA ALA A 107 -1.56 -17.11 -13.80
C ALA A 107 -0.36 -17.34 -14.73
N ILE A 108 0.47 -18.33 -14.40
CA ILE A 108 1.52 -18.81 -15.30
C ILE A 108 1.00 -20.07 -16.02
N PRO A 109 0.71 -20.00 -17.33
CA PRO A 109 0.22 -21.16 -18.07
C PRO A 109 1.37 -22.05 -18.56
N ASN A 110 1.22 -23.37 -18.42
CA ASN A 110 2.03 -24.39 -19.10
C ASN A 110 3.55 -24.37 -18.83
N VAL A 111 3.99 -23.70 -17.77
CA VAL A 111 5.39 -23.70 -17.32
C VAL A 111 5.46 -24.25 -15.91
N HIS A 112 6.35 -25.21 -15.67
CA HIS A 112 6.61 -25.73 -14.34
C HIS A 112 7.51 -24.77 -13.57
N VAL A 113 6.93 -24.02 -12.64
CA VAL A 113 7.65 -23.10 -11.75
C VAL A 113 8.06 -23.85 -10.48
N PRO A 114 9.36 -23.93 -10.13
CA PRO A 114 9.85 -24.74 -9.00
C PRO A 114 9.67 -24.07 -7.63
N TYR A 115 8.65 -23.23 -7.46
CA TYR A 115 8.35 -22.50 -6.23
C TYR A 115 7.13 -23.08 -5.52
N GLY A 116 6.91 -22.67 -4.27
CA GLY A 116 5.77 -23.12 -3.48
C GLY A 116 4.44 -22.50 -3.89
N ALA A 117 3.35 -23.12 -3.47
CA ALA A 117 2.02 -22.53 -3.58
C ALA A 117 1.77 -21.52 -2.45
N VAL A 118 0.97 -20.50 -2.74
CA VAL A 118 0.42 -19.57 -1.74
C VAL A 118 -1.08 -19.50 -1.93
N GLN A 119 -1.81 -19.12 -0.87
CA GLN A 119 -3.26 -18.95 -0.94
C GLN A 119 -3.62 -17.46 -0.98
N PRO A 120 -4.45 -17.00 -1.92
CA PRO A 120 -5.01 -15.66 -1.88
C PRO A 120 -5.66 -15.36 -0.53
N LYS A 121 -5.47 -14.14 -0.03
CA LYS A 121 -5.92 -13.71 1.28
C LYS A 121 -6.32 -12.24 1.26
N VAL A 122 -7.40 -11.92 1.97
CA VAL A 122 -7.76 -10.55 2.35
C VAL A 122 -8.12 -10.60 3.83
N GLU A 123 -7.30 -9.97 4.67
CA GLU A 123 -7.55 -9.87 6.11
C GLU A 123 -7.61 -8.41 6.53
N LEU A 124 -8.67 -8.07 7.26
CA LEU A 124 -8.90 -6.73 7.79
C LEU A 124 -8.75 -6.78 9.31
N ALA A 125 -7.89 -5.95 9.87
CA ALA A 125 -7.59 -5.97 11.31
C ALA A 125 -8.82 -5.63 12.17
N PHE A 126 -9.74 -4.83 11.62
CA PHE A 126 -11.01 -4.46 12.25
C PHE A 126 -12.13 -5.51 12.05
N GLY A 127 -11.84 -6.64 11.38
CA GLY A 127 -12.83 -7.66 11.06
C GLY A 127 -13.79 -7.22 9.94
N PRO A 128 -15.08 -7.63 9.99
CA PRO A 128 -16.05 -7.23 8.97
C PRO A 128 -16.25 -5.71 8.89
N LEU A 129 -16.42 -5.19 7.67
CA LEU A 129 -16.66 -3.75 7.41
C LEU A 129 -17.90 -3.18 8.13
N GLY A 130 -18.79 -4.03 8.64
CA GLY A 130 -19.95 -3.62 9.43
C GLY A 130 -19.63 -2.78 10.67
N GLY A 131 -18.40 -2.82 11.20
CA GLY A 131 -17.96 -1.92 12.27
C GLY A 131 -17.97 -0.44 11.89
N ALA A 132 -17.78 -0.12 10.60
CA ALA A 132 -17.81 1.25 10.07
C ALA A 132 -19.22 1.71 9.65
N MET A 133 -20.25 0.87 9.82
CA MET A 133 -21.60 1.17 9.32
C MET A 133 -22.17 2.50 9.85
N PRO A 134 -22.01 2.87 11.14
CA PRO A 134 -22.49 4.16 11.62
C PRO A 134 -21.92 5.35 10.83
N GLN A 135 -20.64 5.30 10.47
CA GLN A 135 -19.97 6.34 9.68
C GLN A 135 -20.46 6.36 8.23
N LEU A 136 -20.69 5.17 7.64
CA LEU A 136 -21.26 5.06 6.29
C LEU A 136 -22.69 5.61 6.20
N GLN A 137 -23.49 5.40 7.26
CA GLN A 137 -24.86 5.92 7.39
C GLN A 137 -24.86 7.44 7.63
N GLU A 138 -23.96 7.94 8.48
CA GLU A 138 -23.77 9.37 8.73
C GLU A 138 -23.43 10.11 7.43
N PHE A 139 -22.48 9.57 6.65
CA PHE A 139 -22.14 10.14 5.35
C PHE A 139 -23.35 10.15 4.40
N ALA A 140 -24.13 9.07 4.36
CA ALA A 140 -25.34 8.99 3.52
C ALA A 140 -26.33 10.12 3.84
N HIS A 141 -26.58 10.36 5.15
CA HIS A 141 -27.47 11.43 5.59
C HIS A 141 -26.95 12.81 5.19
N ARG A 142 -25.65 13.07 5.41
CA ARG A 142 -25.04 14.35 5.04
C ARG A 142 -25.04 14.56 3.54
N ALA A 143 -24.63 13.56 2.75
CA ALA A 143 -24.58 13.65 1.30
C ALA A 143 -25.96 13.95 0.71
N ARG A 144 -27.03 13.33 1.24
CA ARG A 144 -28.41 13.63 0.84
C ARG A 144 -28.81 15.06 1.19
N GLY A 145 -28.39 15.58 2.34
CA GLY A 145 -28.68 16.94 2.77
C GLY A 145 -28.02 18.04 1.93
N VAL A 146 -26.95 17.73 1.19
CA VAL A 146 -26.21 18.70 0.34
C VAL A 146 -26.34 18.43 -1.17
N ALA A 147 -27.04 17.37 -1.54
CA ALA A 147 -27.35 17.09 -2.95
C ALA A 147 -28.09 18.30 -3.58
N PRO A 148 -27.78 18.67 -4.85
CA PRO A 148 -27.01 17.90 -5.84
C PRO A 148 -25.49 18.11 -5.80
N VAL A 149 -24.94 18.86 -4.84
CA VAL A 149 -23.50 19.11 -4.76
C VAL A 149 -22.79 17.87 -4.22
N GLU A 150 -21.62 17.56 -4.78
CA GLU A 150 -20.79 16.45 -4.30
C GLU A 150 -20.30 16.71 -2.86
N ALA A 151 -20.31 15.65 -2.06
CA ALA A 151 -19.73 15.63 -0.73
C ALA A 151 -18.59 14.61 -0.68
N ALA A 152 -17.60 14.86 0.16
CA ALA A 152 -16.53 13.90 0.44
C ALA A 152 -16.38 13.65 1.95
N ALA A 153 -15.92 12.45 2.31
CA ALA A 153 -15.60 12.10 3.69
C ALA A 153 -14.52 11.02 3.77
N SER A 154 -13.74 11.07 4.84
CA SER A 154 -12.75 10.08 5.19
C SER A 154 -13.20 9.30 6.43
N VAL A 155 -13.34 7.99 6.31
CA VAL A 155 -13.61 7.08 7.42
C VAL A 155 -12.30 6.48 7.91
N ILE A 156 -12.05 6.71 9.19
CA ILE A 156 -10.76 6.51 9.83
C ILE A 156 -10.93 5.49 10.95
N TRP A 157 -10.01 4.54 11.00
CA TRP A 157 -9.96 3.51 12.01
C TRP A 157 -8.75 3.72 12.92
N ASN A 158 -8.94 3.57 14.23
CA ASN A 158 -7.87 3.69 15.20
C ASN A 158 -7.37 2.30 15.64
N SER A 159 -6.10 2.00 15.41
CA SER A 159 -5.50 0.67 15.67
C SER A 159 -5.40 0.32 17.15
N ALA A 160 -5.28 1.32 18.03
CA ALA A 160 -5.15 1.09 19.48
C ALA A 160 -6.50 0.80 20.16
N SER A 161 -7.54 1.52 19.75
CA SER A 161 -8.88 1.45 20.37
C SER A 161 -9.90 0.63 19.59
N ASN A 162 -9.57 0.24 18.36
CA ASN A 162 -10.49 -0.36 17.39
C ASN A 162 -11.74 0.51 17.12
N ALA A 163 -11.63 1.81 17.32
CA ALA A 163 -12.72 2.77 17.13
C ALA A 163 -12.75 3.32 15.70
N TRP A 164 -13.94 3.75 15.28
CA TRP A 164 -14.17 4.38 13.99
C TRP A 164 -14.59 5.83 14.18
N ARG A 165 -14.07 6.71 13.32
CA ARG A 165 -14.58 8.07 13.17
C ARG A 165 -14.69 8.45 11.71
N ILE A 166 -15.54 9.42 11.43
CA ILE A 166 -15.63 10.07 10.13
C ILE A 166 -15.08 11.49 10.25
N ALA A 167 -14.36 11.92 9.22
CA ALA A 167 -13.92 13.29 9.06
C ALA A 167 -14.30 13.81 7.69
N TYR A 168 -14.58 15.10 7.64
CA TYR A 168 -14.98 15.76 6.41
C TYR A 168 -13.84 16.69 5.99
N PRO A 169 -13.17 16.39 4.87
CA PRO A 169 -12.01 17.13 4.46
C PRO A 169 -12.38 18.56 4.05
N GLU A 170 -11.44 19.48 4.19
CA GLU A 170 -11.62 20.88 3.78
C GLU A 170 -11.63 20.95 2.24
N THR A 171 -12.74 21.43 1.66
CA THR A 171 -12.85 21.60 0.21
C THR A 171 -11.89 22.68 -0.28
N ILE A 172 -11.11 22.35 -1.31
CA ILE A 172 -10.26 23.29 -2.03
C ILE A 172 -11.05 23.80 -3.24
N GLY A 173 -11.31 25.10 -3.28
CA GLY A 173 -12.12 25.72 -4.33
C GLY A 173 -13.62 25.50 -4.13
N GLN A 174 -14.38 25.52 -5.23
CA GLN A 174 -15.82 25.26 -5.20
C GLN A 174 -16.11 23.82 -5.62
N ALA A 175 -16.75 23.06 -4.72
CA ALA A 175 -17.34 21.78 -5.09
C ALA A 175 -18.43 22.01 -6.15
N SER A 176 -18.51 21.10 -7.11
CA SER A 176 -19.50 21.13 -8.17
C SER A 176 -20.39 19.88 -8.11
N THR A 177 -21.22 19.67 -9.12
CA THR A 177 -22.04 18.45 -9.28
C THR A 177 -21.29 17.29 -9.93
N ALA A 178 -20.01 17.48 -10.30
CA ALA A 178 -19.22 16.52 -11.06
C ALA A 178 -17.75 16.43 -10.62
N HIS A 179 -17.37 17.21 -9.60
CA HIS A 179 -15.99 17.27 -9.13
C HIS A 179 -15.90 17.95 -7.75
N ILE A 180 -15.08 17.39 -6.88
CA ILE A 180 -14.65 17.97 -5.60
C ILE A 180 -13.14 17.79 -5.41
N GLN A 181 -12.46 18.84 -4.97
CA GLN A 181 -11.07 18.79 -4.50
C GLN A 181 -11.04 19.08 -3.01
N PHE A 182 -10.18 18.41 -2.27
CA PHE A 182 -10.11 18.59 -0.83
C PHE A 182 -8.73 18.32 -0.26
N LYS A 183 -8.44 18.94 0.89
CA LYS A 183 -7.22 18.69 1.67
C LYS A 183 -7.38 17.39 2.46
N GLN A 184 -6.35 16.54 2.43
CA GLN A 184 -6.34 15.32 3.24
C GLN A 184 -6.51 15.63 4.73
N VAL A 185 -7.26 14.78 5.41
CA VAL A 185 -7.51 14.85 6.85
C VAL A 185 -6.24 14.53 7.64
N GLU A 186 -6.04 15.24 8.75
CA GLU A 186 -4.96 14.94 9.68
C GLU A 186 -5.28 13.65 10.47
N LEU A 187 -4.28 12.79 10.59
CA LEU A 187 -4.35 11.50 11.28
C LEU A 187 -3.40 11.52 12.47
N ALA A 188 -3.88 11.05 13.62
CA ALA A 188 -2.99 10.70 14.72
C ALA A 188 -2.17 9.44 14.40
N GLU A 189 -1.16 9.14 15.22
CA GLU A 189 -0.22 8.02 15.00
C GLU A 189 -0.94 6.66 14.85
N ASP A 190 -1.96 6.41 15.66
CA ASP A 190 -2.77 5.18 15.62
C ASP A 190 -3.94 5.25 14.64
N GLU A 191 -4.11 6.34 13.90
CA GLU A 191 -5.24 6.54 13.00
C GLU A 191 -4.87 6.25 11.55
N HIS A 192 -5.72 5.47 10.90
CA HIS A 192 -5.51 5.04 9.53
C HIS A 192 -6.73 5.39 8.70
N LEU A 193 -6.50 6.08 7.58
CA LEU A 193 -7.53 6.23 6.55
C LEU A 193 -7.83 4.84 5.98
N VAL A 194 -9.09 4.39 6.14
CA VAL A 194 -9.53 3.09 5.63
C VAL A 194 -10.47 3.27 4.46
N ILE A 195 -11.47 4.16 4.59
CA ILE A 195 -12.49 4.36 3.56
C ILE A 195 -12.48 5.82 3.13
N ASP A 196 -12.44 6.05 1.83
CA ASP A 196 -12.60 7.35 1.21
C ASP A 196 -13.93 7.36 0.46
N LEU A 197 -14.76 8.36 0.75
CA LEU A 197 -16.14 8.43 0.31
C LEU A 197 -16.38 9.71 -0.47
N HIS A 198 -17.12 9.59 -1.57
CA HIS A 198 -17.71 10.75 -2.23
C HIS A 198 -19.12 10.48 -2.75
N SER A 199 -19.84 11.54 -3.11
CA SER A 199 -21.17 11.44 -3.70
C SER A 199 -21.26 12.09 -5.08
N HIS A 200 -22.15 11.59 -5.93
CA HIS A 200 -22.50 12.16 -7.24
C HIS A 200 -23.83 12.94 -7.23
N GLY A 201 -24.33 13.30 -6.04
CA GLY A 201 -25.61 14.00 -5.90
C GLY A 201 -26.77 13.20 -6.50
N HIS A 202 -27.40 13.74 -7.55
CA HIS A 202 -28.50 13.10 -8.28
C HIS A 202 -28.05 12.13 -9.38
N GLY A 203 -26.74 12.04 -9.66
CA GLY A 203 -26.19 11.07 -10.60
C GLY A 203 -26.03 9.68 -9.98
N PRO A 204 -25.93 8.61 -10.79
CA PRO A 204 -25.69 7.25 -10.28
C PRO A 204 -24.34 7.11 -9.58
N ALA A 205 -24.23 6.15 -8.66
CA ALA A 205 -22.96 5.75 -8.07
C ALA A 205 -22.14 4.91 -9.06
N PHE A 206 -20.99 5.42 -9.49
CA PHE A 206 -20.00 4.72 -10.31
C PHE A 206 -18.61 5.32 -10.07
N PHE A 207 -17.54 4.61 -10.45
CA PHE A 207 -16.20 5.15 -10.47
C PHE A 207 -15.87 5.65 -11.89
N SER A 208 -15.44 6.90 -12.01
CA SER A 208 -15.00 7.54 -13.24
C SER A 208 -13.52 7.29 -13.52
N ALA A 209 -13.07 7.66 -14.73
CA ALA A 209 -11.64 7.60 -15.07
C ALA A 209 -10.76 8.52 -14.20
N THR A 210 -11.32 9.61 -13.68
CA THR A 210 -10.63 10.48 -12.72
C THR A 210 -10.45 9.77 -11.39
N ASP A 211 -11.49 9.11 -10.89
CA ASP A 211 -11.41 8.31 -9.66
C ASP A 211 -10.40 7.17 -9.80
N ASP A 212 -10.34 6.52 -10.97
CA ASP A 212 -9.35 5.48 -11.27
C ASP A 212 -7.91 6.01 -11.21
N ALA A 213 -7.67 7.20 -11.76
CA ALA A 213 -6.36 7.83 -11.74
C ALA A 213 -5.95 8.25 -10.32
N ASP A 214 -6.88 8.82 -9.55
CA ASP A 214 -6.65 9.25 -8.16
C ASP A 214 -6.40 8.06 -7.23
N ASP A 215 -7.08 6.93 -7.48
CA ASP A 215 -6.94 5.72 -6.67
C ASP A 215 -5.69 4.89 -6.99
N ALA A 216 -5.05 5.12 -8.15
CA ALA A 216 -3.97 4.26 -8.68
C ALA A 216 -2.76 4.11 -7.75
N GLY A 217 -2.45 5.12 -6.93
CA GLY A 217 -1.35 5.06 -5.95
C GLY A 217 -1.77 4.64 -4.54
N SER A 218 -3.06 4.45 -4.29
CA SER A 218 -3.62 4.36 -2.94
C SER A 218 -3.80 2.92 -2.45
N VAL A 219 -3.84 2.75 -1.13
CA VAL A 219 -4.35 1.54 -0.47
C VAL A 219 -5.46 1.94 0.47
N LYS A 220 -6.71 1.83 0.01
CA LYS A 220 -7.92 2.27 0.71
C LYS A 220 -9.14 1.54 0.16
N ILE A 221 -10.25 1.60 0.87
CA ILE A 221 -11.56 1.30 0.32
C ILE A 221 -12.12 2.61 -0.25
N ALA A 222 -12.58 2.62 -1.47
CA ALA A 222 -13.30 3.76 -2.05
C ALA A 222 -14.80 3.45 -2.11
N GLY A 223 -15.64 4.44 -1.83
CA GLY A 223 -17.10 4.30 -1.85
C GLY A 223 -17.78 5.51 -2.52
N VAL A 224 -18.68 5.25 -3.47
CA VAL A 224 -19.44 6.30 -4.16
C VAL A 224 -20.91 6.16 -3.85
N TYR A 225 -21.57 7.28 -3.55
CA TYR A 225 -22.99 7.38 -3.24
C TYR A 225 -23.69 8.19 -4.34
N GLY A 226 -24.83 7.73 -4.84
CA GLY A 226 -25.54 8.38 -5.94
C GLY A 226 -27.04 8.16 -5.89
N MET A 227 -27.78 8.82 -6.80
CA MET A 227 -29.25 8.87 -6.81
C MET A 227 -29.82 9.34 -5.47
N LEU A 228 -29.21 10.36 -4.86
CA LEU A 228 -29.53 10.77 -3.48
C LEU A 228 -30.90 11.45 -3.33
N ASP A 229 -31.47 11.92 -4.44
CA ASP A 229 -32.83 12.47 -4.56
C ASP A 229 -33.92 11.39 -4.73
N GLN A 230 -33.53 10.13 -4.93
CA GLN A 230 -34.44 9.02 -5.13
C GLN A 230 -34.74 8.29 -3.81
N ASP A 231 -35.88 7.59 -3.77
CA ASP A 231 -36.25 6.72 -2.64
C ASP A 231 -35.29 5.54 -2.47
N GLU A 232 -34.68 5.10 -3.57
CA GLU A 232 -33.68 4.03 -3.62
C GLU A 232 -32.31 4.57 -4.09
N PRO A 233 -31.47 5.13 -3.20
CA PRO A 233 -30.14 5.55 -3.57
C PRO A 233 -29.22 4.38 -3.92
N THR A 234 -28.22 4.67 -4.75
CA THR A 234 -27.22 3.70 -5.21
C THR A 234 -25.90 3.89 -4.48
N VAL A 235 -25.18 2.78 -4.25
CA VAL A 235 -23.81 2.81 -3.72
C VAL A 235 -22.92 1.83 -4.48
N THR A 236 -21.64 2.14 -4.61
CA THR A 236 -20.62 1.21 -5.10
C THR A 236 -19.36 1.32 -4.26
N PHE A 237 -18.69 0.20 -4.02
CA PHE A 237 -17.47 0.15 -3.22
C PHE A 237 -16.41 -0.70 -3.91
N ARG A 238 -15.14 -0.34 -3.72
CA ARG A 238 -13.99 -1.13 -4.17
C ARG A 238 -12.83 -1.02 -3.18
N LEU A 239 -12.05 -2.08 -3.06
CA LEU A 239 -10.73 -2.03 -2.43
C LEU A 239 -9.71 -1.64 -3.50
N CYS A 240 -9.03 -0.52 -3.29
CA CYS A 240 -7.95 0.00 -4.12
C CYS A 240 -6.61 -0.41 -3.51
N VAL A 241 -5.72 -0.99 -4.32
CA VAL A 241 -4.40 -1.47 -3.88
C VAL A 241 -3.39 -1.23 -4.99
N LEU A 242 -2.81 -0.03 -5.02
CA LEU A 242 -1.70 0.30 -5.92
C LEU A 242 -2.04 0.04 -7.40
N GLY A 243 -3.24 0.47 -7.82
CA GLY A 243 -3.75 0.31 -9.18
C GLY A 243 -4.60 -0.94 -9.39
N LEU A 244 -4.53 -1.93 -8.49
CA LEU A 244 -5.50 -3.03 -8.44
C LEU A 244 -6.81 -2.54 -7.81
N THR A 245 -7.94 -2.83 -8.45
CA THR A 245 -9.28 -2.58 -7.89
C THR A 245 -10.04 -3.89 -7.72
N ILE A 246 -10.55 -4.12 -6.51
CA ILE A 246 -11.34 -5.31 -6.17
C ILE A 246 -12.75 -4.84 -5.74
N PRO A 247 -13.82 -5.16 -6.50
CA PRO A 247 -15.18 -4.77 -6.13
C PRO A 247 -15.57 -5.32 -4.75
N LEU A 248 -16.21 -4.49 -3.93
CA LEU A 248 -16.75 -4.86 -2.63
C LEU A 248 -18.27 -4.75 -2.63
N SER A 249 -18.94 -5.82 -2.17
CA SER A 249 -20.40 -5.82 -2.04
C SER A 249 -20.83 -5.23 -0.71
N VAL A 250 -21.25 -3.96 -0.73
CA VAL A 250 -21.88 -3.28 0.41
C VAL A 250 -23.34 -2.98 0.06
N PRO A 251 -24.34 -3.68 0.64
CA PRO A 251 -25.73 -3.48 0.27
C PRO A 251 -26.23 -2.07 0.65
N ALA A 252 -26.80 -1.33 -0.31
CA ALA A 252 -27.41 -0.02 -0.07
C ALA A 252 -28.41 -0.03 1.09
N ALA A 253 -29.21 -1.11 1.19
CA ALA A 253 -30.18 -1.29 2.26
C ALA A 253 -29.58 -1.34 3.68
N ARG A 254 -28.27 -1.57 3.85
CA ARG A 254 -27.60 -1.48 5.15
C ARG A 254 -27.19 -0.04 5.48
N ILE A 255 -26.90 0.76 4.46
CA ILE A 255 -26.49 2.17 4.58
C ILE A 255 -27.69 3.10 4.77
N TYR A 256 -28.85 2.75 4.21
CA TYR A 256 -30.09 3.54 4.34
C TYR A 256 -31.13 2.87 5.25
N ALA A 257 -30.67 2.00 6.15
CA ALA A 257 -31.50 1.32 7.15
C ALA A 257 -31.99 2.26 8.26
#